data_AF-A0A383B6N3-F1
#
_entry.id   AF-A0A383B6N3-F1
#
_cell.length_a   1.000
_cell.length_b   1.000
_cell.length_c   1.000
_cell.angle_alpha   90.00
_cell.angle_beta   90.00
_cell.angle_gamma   90.00
#
_symmetry.space_group_name_H-M   'P 1'
#
loop_
_entity.id
_entity.type
_entity.pdbx_description
1 polymer ?
#
loop_
_entity_poly.entity_id
_entity_poly.type
_entity_poly.pdbx_seq_one_letter_code
_entity_poly.pdbx_strand_id
1 'polypeptide(L)'
;MQLYHFTDPRNLESIRLFGLMSWQQLIQQDIGHFPGSDNDSRRIDARKCLGNYVHLCLRPEHSMAELAVKQKRIESFVWLTIDCSVIRIETTQFSDQNATANAAIINHDPQTALASKNPRAEVLVEGSIELRCISFPREV
;
A
#
# COMPACT_ATOMS: atom_id res chain seq x y z
N MET A 1 -2.89 -17.45 0.01
CA MET A 1 -2.11 -16.27 -0.41
C MET A 1 -2.50 -15.14 0.52
N GLN A 2 -1.61 -14.18 0.75
CA GLN A 2 -1.84 -13.05 1.64
C GLN A 2 -1.17 -11.81 1.03
N LEU A 3 -1.75 -10.63 1.25
CA LEU A 3 -1.16 -9.35 0.86
C LEU A 3 -0.65 -8.61 2.09
N TYR A 4 0.22 -7.63 1.88
CA TYR A 4 0.91 -6.96 2.97
C TYR A 4 0.94 -5.46 2.75
N HIS A 5 0.92 -4.68 3.83
CA HIS A 5 1.15 -3.25 3.79
C HIS A 5 2.08 -2.87 4.94
N PHE A 6 3.18 -2.18 4.63
CA PHE A 6 4.05 -1.65 5.68
C PHE A 6 3.58 -0.23 6.04
N THR A 7 3.59 0.08 7.33
CA THR A 7 3.24 1.41 7.84
C THR A 7 4.08 1.76 9.06
N ASP A 8 4.20 3.06 9.35
CA ASP A 8 4.71 3.52 10.64
C ASP A 8 3.75 3.07 11.76
N PRO A 9 4.26 2.57 12.90
CA PRO A 9 3.43 2.14 14.04
C PRO A 9 2.47 3.22 14.56
N ARG A 10 2.82 4.50 14.43
CA ARG A 10 1.98 5.62 14.86
C ARG A 10 0.67 5.72 14.06
N ASN A 11 0.61 5.13 12.87
CA ASN A 11 -0.63 5.09 12.09
C ASN A 11 -1.61 4.02 12.58
N LEU A 12 -1.19 3.05 13.40
CA LEU A 12 -2.01 1.89 13.76
C LEU A 12 -3.32 2.29 14.46
N GLU A 13 -3.31 3.33 15.28
CA GLU A 13 -4.52 3.83 15.93
C GLU A 13 -5.55 4.30 14.90
N SER A 14 -5.16 5.18 13.97
CA SER A 14 -6.04 5.64 12.90
C SER A 14 -6.55 4.49 12.03
N ILE A 15 -5.69 3.50 11.73
CA ILE A 15 -6.06 2.35 10.90
C ILE A 15 -7.06 1.45 11.64
N ARG A 16 -6.98 1.33 12.97
CA ARG A 16 -7.97 0.60 13.78
C ARG A 16 -9.33 1.30 13.81
N LEU A 17 -9.35 2.63 13.75
CA LEU A 17 -10.58 3.42 13.78
C LEU A 17 -11.27 3.49 12.42
N PHE A 18 -10.50 3.65 11.34
CA PHE A 18 -11.04 4.01 10.03
C PHE A 18 -10.76 2.99 8.92
N GLY A 19 -9.97 1.94 9.21
CA GLY A 19 -9.42 1.05 8.19
C GLY A 19 -8.18 1.65 7.52
N LEU A 20 -7.64 0.94 6.52
CA LEU A 20 -6.45 1.38 5.80
C LEU A 20 -6.86 2.20 4.57
N MET A 21 -6.66 3.52 4.62
CA MET A 21 -7.07 4.46 3.58
C MET A 21 -5.93 4.81 2.62
N SER A 22 -6.29 5.14 1.38
CA SER A 22 -5.37 5.77 0.43
C SER A 22 -4.93 7.14 0.95
N TRP A 23 -3.76 7.61 0.51
CA TRP A 23 -3.24 8.89 0.99
C TRP A 23 -4.13 10.07 0.59
N GLN A 24 -4.81 9.99 -0.56
CA GLN A 24 -5.77 11.01 -0.97
C GLN A 24 -6.98 11.05 -0.03
N GLN A 25 -7.51 9.90 0.40
CA GLN A 25 -8.59 9.85 1.38
C GLN A 25 -8.15 10.39 2.75
N LEU A 26 -6.94 10.05 3.20
CA LEU A 26 -6.39 10.60 4.46
C LEU A 26 -6.35 12.13 4.44
N ILE A 27 -5.93 12.74 3.33
CA ILE A 27 -5.94 14.20 3.18
C ILE A 27 -7.37 14.76 3.13
N GLN A 28 -8.27 14.13 2.37
CA GLN A 28 -9.65 14.58 2.22
C GLN A 28 -10.43 14.57 3.55
N GLN A 29 -10.09 13.66 4.45
CA GLN A 29 -10.73 13.52 5.76
C GLN A 29 -9.95 14.19 6.90
N ASP A 30 -8.86 14.91 6.59
CA ASP A 30 -7.99 15.56 7.58
C ASP A 30 -7.44 14.59 8.65
N ILE A 31 -7.10 13.36 8.23
CA ILE A 31 -6.53 12.34 9.10
C ILE A 31 -5.00 12.45 9.06
N GLY A 32 -4.43 12.84 10.21
CA GLY A 32 -2.98 12.86 10.41
C GLY A 32 -2.36 11.48 10.21
N HIS A 33 -1.26 11.41 9.45
CA HIS A 33 -0.57 10.17 9.15
C HIS A 33 0.94 10.39 8.96
N PHE A 34 1.71 9.31 9.14
CA PHE A 34 3.16 9.25 8.97
C PHE A 34 3.49 8.45 7.70
N PRO A 35 3.79 9.10 6.57
CA PRO A 35 3.86 8.40 5.30
C PRO A 35 5.19 7.70 5.04
N GLY A 36 5.07 6.46 4.56
CA GLY A 36 6.18 5.69 4.00
C GLY A 36 6.51 6.02 2.54
N SER A 37 5.90 7.05 1.95
CA SER A 37 6.21 7.59 0.61
C SER A 37 6.92 8.93 0.69
N ASP A 38 7.60 9.33 -0.39
CA ASP A 38 8.18 10.67 -0.54
C ASP A 38 7.33 11.57 -1.45
N ASN A 39 7.74 12.82 -1.64
CA ASN A 39 6.99 13.76 -2.47
C ASN A 39 7.02 13.38 -3.96
N ASP A 40 8.10 12.77 -4.44
CA ASP A 40 8.21 12.41 -5.87
C ASP A 40 7.33 11.23 -6.22
N SER A 41 7.28 10.19 -5.38
CA SER A 41 6.34 9.08 -5.52
C SER A 41 4.89 9.59 -5.52
N ARG A 42 4.52 10.47 -4.58
CA ARG A 42 3.18 11.10 -4.57
C ARG A 42 2.86 11.91 -5.82
N ARG A 43 3.84 12.63 -6.38
CA ARG A 43 3.68 13.35 -7.65
C ARG A 43 3.50 12.40 -8.83
N ILE A 44 4.18 11.26 -8.83
CA ILE A 44 4.01 10.23 -9.85
C ILE A 44 2.64 9.57 -9.71
N ASP A 45 2.20 9.24 -8.50
CA ASP A 45 0.85 8.71 -8.25
C ASP A 45 -0.22 9.68 -8.74
N ALA A 46 -0.08 10.98 -8.44
CA ALA A 46 -1.01 11.99 -8.94
C ALA A 46 -1.05 12.04 -10.48
N ARG A 47 0.11 11.94 -11.16
CA ARG A 47 0.19 11.89 -12.63
C ARG A 47 -0.43 10.62 -13.21
N LYS A 48 -0.28 9.49 -12.52
CA LYS A 48 -0.83 8.19 -12.92
C LYS A 48 -2.26 7.95 -12.40
N CYS A 49 -2.87 8.93 -11.74
CA CYS A 49 -4.18 8.80 -11.09
C CYS A 49 -4.27 7.68 -10.04
N LEU A 50 -3.15 7.38 -9.37
CA LEU A 50 -3.06 6.34 -8.32
C LEU A 50 -3.22 6.92 -6.90
N GLY A 51 -3.51 8.22 -6.78
CA GLY A 51 -3.59 8.89 -5.48
C GLY A 51 -4.65 8.31 -4.53
N ASN A 52 -5.72 7.79 -5.12
CA ASN A 52 -6.82 7.16 -4.41
C ASN A 52 -6.66 5.63 -4.26
N TYR A 53 -5.44 5.09 -4.34
CA TYR A 53 -5.21 3.65 -4.17
C TYR A 53 -4.34 3.35 -2.94
N VAL A 54 -4.67 2.28 -2.26
CA VAL A 54 -3.83 1.64 -1.25
C VAL A 54 -2.91 0.65 -1.95
N HIS A 55 -1.60 0.84 -1.79
CA HIS A 55 -0.59 -0.04 -2.37
C HIS A 55 -0.29 -1.21 -1.42
N LEU A 56 -0.45 -2.42 -1.94
CA LEU A 56 -0.21 -3.66 -1.21
C LEU A 56 0.93 -4.45 -1.86
N CYS A 57 1.82 -4.97 -1.01
CA CYS A 57 2.92 -5.85 -1.40
C CYS A 57 2.43 -7.30 -1.45
N LEU A 58 3.00 -8.10 -2.37
CA LEU A 58 2.74 -9.55 -2.41
C LEU A 58 3.57 -10.33 -1.37
N ARG A 59 4.55 -9.68 -0.74
CA ARG A 59 5.49 -10.31 0.21
C ARG A 59 5.82 -9.34 1.36
N PRO A 60 6.05 -9.84 2.58
CA PRO A 60 6.45 -9.04 3.74
C PRO A 60 7.97 -8.74 3.79
N GLU A 61 8.64 -8.75 2.63
CA GLU A 61 10.03 -8.35 2.48
C GLU A 61 10.13 -7.34 1.33
N HIS A 62 10.09 -6.05 1.67
CA HIS A 62 10.05 -5.00 0.66
C HIS A 62 11.08 -3.92 0.92
N SER A 63 12.03 -3.80 -0.02
CA SER A 63 13.09 -2.77 -0.01
C SER A 63 12.59 -1.32 0.18
N MET A 64 11.31 -1.02 -0.11
CA MET A 64 10.76 0.32 0.11
C MET A 64 10.53 0.64 1.59
N ALA A 65 10.23 -0.36 2.43
CA ALA A 65 10.09 -0.15 3.87
C ALA A 65 11.44 0.22 4.49
N GLU A 66 12.50 -0.54 4.15
CA GLU A 66 13.87 -0.25 4.57
C GLU A 66 14.36 1.11 4.04
N LEU A 67 14.03 1.45 2.79
CA LEU A 67 14.36 2.74 2.20
C LEU A 67 13.67 3.90 2.94
N ALA A 68 12.42 3.72 3.36
CA ALA A 68 11.66 4.72 4.11
C ALA A 68 12.29 5.03 5.47
N VAL A 69 12.76 4.00 6.18
CA VAL A 69 13.51 4.17 7.43
C VAL A 69 14.87 4.81 7.17
N LYS A 70 15.62 4.32 6.18
CA LYS A 70 16.95 4.85 5.84
C LYS A 70 16.91 6.33 5.47
N GLN A 71 15.86 6.77 4.78
CA GLN A 71 15.64 8.16 4.40
C GLN A 71 14.95 8.99 5.50
N LYS A 72 14.74 8.41 6.70
CA LYS A 72 14.09 9.06 7.85
C LYS A 72 12.70 9.63 7.54
N ARG A 73 11.97 8.98 6.61
CA ARG A 73 10.56 9.33 6.31
C ARG A 73 9.63 8.75 7.38
N ILE A 74 9.97 7.59 7.90
CA ILE A 74 9.37 6.93 9.07
C ILE A 74 10.48 6.47 10.00
N GLU A 75 10.18 6.30 11.29
CA GLU A 75 11.18 5.89 12.29
C GLU A 75 11.39 4.38 12.32
N SER A 76 10.28 3.65 12.17
CA SER A 76 10.25 2.19 12.05
C SER A 76 9.03 1.80 11.21
N PHE A 77 8.90 0.52 10.89
CA PHE A 77 7.71 0.01 10.21
C PHE A 77 7.23 -1.28 10.85
N VAL A 78 5.93 -1.52 10.70
CA VAL A 78 5.27 -2.79 10.99
C VAL A 78 4.53 -3.27 9.75
N TRP A 79 4.30 -4.57 9.69
CA TRP A 79 3.53 -5.19 8.62
C TRP A 79 2.09 -5.43 9.04
N LEU A 80 1.17 -4.86 8.27
CA LEU A 80 -0.21 -5.28 8.24
C LEU A 80 -0.38 -6.41 7.24
N THR A 81 -1.21 -7.37 7.60
CA THR A 81 -1.56 -8.50 6.76
C THR A 81 -2.97 -8.30 6.23
N ILE A 82 -3.17 -8.34 4.91
CA ILE A 82 -4.41 -7.95 4.23
C ILE A 82 -5.02 -9.14 3.51
N ASP A 83 -6.28 -9.45 3.84
CA ASP A 83 -7.03 -10.56 3.26
C ASP A 83 -7.10 -10.49 1.74
N CYS A 84 -6.79 -11.59 1.05
CA CYS A 84 -6.76 -11.63 -0.42
C CYS A 84 -8.13 -11.45 -1.09
N SER A 85 -9.24 -11.42 -0.35
CA SER A 85 -10.55 -11.05 -0.88
C SER A 85 -10.57 -9.69 -1.56
N VAL A 86 -9.68 -8.76 -1.20
CA VAL A 86 -9.55 -7.45 -1.84
C VAL A 86 -9.18 -7.54 -3.33
N ILE A 87 -8.60 -8.65 -3.77
CA ILE A 87 -8.28 -8.93 -5.20
C ILE A 87 -9.56 -9.05 -6.04
N ARG A 88 -10.69 -9.43 -5.42
CA ARG A 88 -11.97 -9.61 -6.12
C ARG A 88 -12.79 -8.32 -6.22
N ILE A 89 -12.32 -7.22 -5.64
CA ILE A 89 -12.96 -5.91 -5.80
C ILE A 89 -12.74 -5.47 -7.25
N GLU A 90 -13.82 -5.09 -7.93
CA GLU A 90 -13.82 -4.76 -9.37
C GLU A 90 -12.82 -3.65 -9.72
N THR A 91 -12.66 -2.67 -8.83
CA THR A 91 -11.77 -1.52 -9.02
C THR A 91 -10.31 -1.81 -8.69
N THR A 92 -9.98 -3.00 -8.16
CA THR A 92 -8.60 -3.39 -7.87
C THR A 92 -7.78 -3.46 -9.15
N GLN A 93 -6.58 -2.87 -9.10
CA GLN A 93 -5.59 -2.92 -10.17
C GLN A 93 -4.35 -3.69 -9.71
N PHE A 94 -3.57 -4.15 -10.69
CA PHE A 94 -2.40 -4.99 -10.49
C PHE A 94 -1.24 -4.39 -11.26
N SER A 95 -0.13 -4.21 -10.56
CA SER A 95 1.10 -3.65 -11.12
C SER A 95 2.19 -4.72 -11.12
N ASP A 96 2.85 -4.89 -12.27
CA ASP A 96 3.92 -5.89 -12.43
C ASP A 96 5.19 -5.55 -11.63
N GLN A 97 5.29 -4.33 -11.16
CA GLN A 97 6.35 -3.82 -10.29
C GLN A 97 5.82 -2.66 -9.43
N ASN A 98 6.71 -1.88 -8.82
CA ASN A 98 6.27 -0.70 -8.07
C ASN A 98 5.50 0.24 -9.01
N ALA A 99 4.28 0.61 -8.65
CA ALA A 99 3.38 1.33 -9.55
C ALA A 99 3.90 2.73 -9.94
N THR A 100 4.80 3.31 -9.14
CA THR A 100 5.46 4.59 -9.46
C THR A 100 6.67 4.44 -10.40
N ALA A 101 7.09 3.23 -10.74
CA ALA A 101 8.16 3.01 -11.70
C ALA A 101 7.73 3.43 -13.12
N ASN A 102 8.65 4.00 -13.90
CA ASN A 102 8.34 4.53 -15.24
C ASN A 102 7.79 3.48 -16.20
N ALA A 103 8.27 2.23 -16.11
CA ALA A 103 7.88 1.13 -16.99
C ALA A 103 6.79 0.22 -16.38
N ALA A 104 6.13 0.63 -15.29
CA ALA A 104 5.13 -0.20 -14.63
C ALA A 104 3.93 -0.43 -15.54
N ILE A 105 3.56 -1.70 -15.73
CA ILE A 105 2.34 -2.12 -16.40
C ILE A 105 1.28 -2.29 -15.32
N ILE A 106 0.21 -1.51 -15.44
CA ILE A 106 -0.90 -1.51 -14.49
C ILE A 106 -2.20 -1.79 -15.26
N ASN A 107 -2.95 -2.78 -14.81
CA ASN A 107 -4.24 -3.15 -15.40
C ASN A 107 -5.11 -3.93 -14.39
N HIS A 108 -6.27 -4.42 -14.82
CA HIS A 108 -7.21 -5.20 -14.01
C HIS A 108 -6.99 -6.73 -14.09
N ASP A 109 -5.94 -7.21 -14.74
CA ASP A 109 -5.59 -8.63 -14.76
C ASP A 109 -4.75 -8.99 -13.53
N PRO A 110 -5.27 -9.86 -12.61
CA PRO A 110 -4.50 -10.32 -11.47
C PRO A 110 -3.14 -10.90 -11.82
N GLN A 111 -2.99 -11.54 -12.99
CA GLN A 111 -1.73 -12.14 -13.41
C GLN A 111 -0.61 -11.11 -13.59
N THR A 112 -0.94 -9.86 -13.89
CA THR A 112 0.04 -8.77 -14.03
C THR A 112 0.93 -8.65 -12.79
N ALA A 113 0.34 -8.71 -11.59
CA ALA A 113 1.10 -8.70 -10.34
C ALA A 113 1.44 -10.13 -9.87
N LEU A 114 0.47 -11.05 -9.89
CA LEU A 114 0.60 -12.38 -9.26
C LEU A 114 1.60 -13.30 -9.98
N ALA A 115 1.76 -13.16 -11.29
CA ALA A 115 2.76 -13.91 -12.07
C ALA A 115 4.09 -13.15 -12.23
N SER A 116 4.18 -11.91 -11.74
CA SER A 116 5.40 -11.12 -11.87
C SER A 116 6.55 -11.73 -11.06
N LYS A 117 7.74 -11.74 -11.67
CA LYS A 117 8.99 -12.10 -10.98
C LYS A 117 9.59 -10.91 -10.22
N ASN A 118 9.04 -9.71 -10.38
CA ASN A 118 9.52 -8.54 -9.68
C ASN A 118 9.06 -8.57 -8.21
N PRO A 119 9.98 -8.52 -7.22
CA PRO A 119 9.59 -8.54 -5.81
C PRO A 119 8.81 -7.28 -5.39
N ARG A 120 8.79 -6.25 -6.23
CA ARG A 120 8.03 -5.01 -6.02
C ARG A 120 6.69 -4.97 -6.74
N ALA A 121 6.21 -6.09 -7.29
CA ALA A 121 4.85 -6.14 -7.82
C ALA A 121 3.85 -5.73 -6.73
N GLU A 122 2.78 -5.06 -7.14
CA GLU A 122 1.83 -4.41 -6.22
C GLU A 122 0.38 -4.74 -6.60
N VAL A 123 -0.47 -4.84 -5.58
CA VAL A 123 -1.94 -4.83 -5.73
C VAL A 123 -2.44 -3.48 -5.24
N LEU A 124 -3.25 -2.82 -6.05
CA LEU A 124 -3.74 -1.46 -5.82
C LEU A 124 -5.23 -1.52 -5.54
N VAL A 125 -5.64 -1.27 -4.30
CA VAL A 125 -7.05 -1.27 -3.89
C VAL A 125 -7.56 0.15 -3.80
N GLU A 126 -8.63 0.48 -4.54
CA GLU A 126 -9.16 1.84 -4.56
C GLU A 126 -9.80 2.25 -3.22
N GLY A 127 -9.59 3.50 -2.83
CA GLY A 127 -10.14 4.10 -1.63
C GLY A 127 -9.51 3.52 -0.37
N SER A 128 -10.26 2.64 0.30
CA SER A 128 -9.93 2.14 1.63
C SER A 128 -10.16 0.64 1.75
N ILE A 129 -9.39 0.00 2.62
CA ILE A 129 -9.55 -1.40 3.01
C ILE A 129 -10.19 -1.44 4.40
N GLU A 130 -11.30 -2.15 4.49
CA GLU A 130 -12.05 -2.29 5.74
C GLU A 130 -11.31 -3.09 6.80
N LEU A 131 -11.55 -2.77 8.07
CA LEU A 131 -10.90 -3.39 9.23
C LEU A 131 -11.00 -4.93 9.25
N ARG A 132 -12.14 -5.49 8.79
CA ARG A 132 -12.34 -6.95 8.72
C ARG A 132 -11.34 -7.68 7.82
N CYS A 133 -10.73 -6.96 6.88
CA CYS A 133 -9.72 -7.47 5.96
C CYS A 133 -8.29 -7.28 6.48
N ILE A 134 -8.10 -6.66 7.65
CA ILE A 134 -6.79 -6.27 8.19
C ILE A 134 -6.47 -7.09 9.43
N SER A 135 -5.33 -7.78 9.39
CA SER A 135 -4.71 -8.40 10.55
C SER A 135 -3.50 -7.57 10.98
N PHE A 136 -3.54 -7.11 12.23
CA PHE A 136 -2.49 -6.32 12.85
C PHE A 136 -1.36 -7.22 13.36
N PRO A 137 -0.11 -6.74 13.44
CA PRO A 137 0.96 -7.47 14.10
C PRO A 137 0.57 -7.76 15.55
N ARG A 138 1.02 -8.89 16.09
CA ARG A 138 0.90 -9.16 17.52
C ARG A 138 1.69 -8.09 18.26
N GLU A 139 1.08 -7.50 19.29
CA GLU A 139 1.78 -6.63 20.22
C GLU A 139 2.95 -7.42 20.80
N VAL A 140 4.16 -6.86 20.69
CA VAL A 140 5.40 -7.43 21.22
C VAL A 140 5.64 -6.85 22.60
#